data_AF-A0A968HKV8-F1
#
_entry.id   AF-A0A968HKV8-F1
#
_cell.length_a   1.000
_cell.length_b   1.000
_cell.length_c   1.000
_cell.angle_alpha   90.00
_cell.angle_beta   90.00
_cell.angle_gamma   90.00
#
_symmetry.space_group_name_H-M   'P 1'
#
loop_
_entity.id
_entity.type
_entity.pdbx_description
1 polymer ?
#
loop_
_entity_poly.entity_id
_entity_poly.type
_entity_poly.pdbx_seq_one_letter_code
_entity_poly.pdbx_strand_id
1 'polypeptide(L)'
;RCGQWERSGGVLPAGARARRRLLPSERVEALARQGYAMFHLDRLAEADALFAAADEVFTSATESGAERFADTYFGAMARFYRAAILHRRFRAIEIHLPEQQMQEDFAAKLELLEQAQEAYNHAIRARHVYWVSAAGYQLSTLFEEFYDAVMYAPVPDWLDEAQRRVYYEELEEQLRPVVDKAIWVLEKNLETARKLGYENEFVLRSEDQLARLQGVLLGRDARLGQPMPRLTPGDSSIDEDGAASEATSCRRSSGSSSCRYRRLCDLRVSARFDRGGDPSMVTS
;
A
#
# COMPACT_ATOMS: atom_id res chain seq x y z
N ARG A 1 -12.38 -22.77 1.86
CA ARG A 1 -13.76 -22.72 1.28
C ARG A 1 -13.68 -21.92 -0.02
N CYS A 2 -13.43 -22.55 -1.16
CA CYS A 2 -12.94 -21.81 -2.35
C CYS A 2 -14.03 -21.36 -3.35
N GLY A 3 -15.27 -21.82 -3.21
CA GLY A 3 -16.35 -21.63 -4.20
C GLY A 3 -17.16 -20.32 -4.13
N GLN A 4 -16.59 -19.23 -3.61
CA GLN A 4 -17.26 -17.91 -3.57
C GLN A 4 -16.66 -16.88 -4.53
N TRP A 5 -15.37 -16.98 -4.87
CA TRP A 5 -14.69 -16.00 -5.73
C TRP A 5 -15.17 -16.02 -7.19
N GLU A 6 -15.39 -17.20 -7.77
CA GLU A 6 -15.98 -17.35 -9.12
C GLU A 6 -17.36 -16.70 -9.24
N ARG A 7 -18.13 -16.65 -8.15
CA ARG A 7 -19.44 -15.98 -8.10
C ARG A 7 -19.34 -14.46 -7.95
N SER A 8 -18.28 -13.93 -7.33
CA SER A 8 -18.04 -12.49 -7.24
C SER A 8 -17.68 -11.83 -8.58
N GLY A 9 -17.16 -12.61 -9.55
CA GLY A 9 -17.05 -12.20 -10.95
C GLY A 9 -18.36 -12.34 -11.76
N GLY A 10 -19.42 -12.90 -11.16
CA GLY A 10 -20.62 -13.37 -11.84
C GLY A 10 -21.94 -12.76 -11.35
N VAL A 11 -22.03 -11.43 -11.26
CA VAL A 11 -23.31 -10.71 -11.00
C VAL A 11 -23.68 -9.76 -12.15
N LEU A 12 -23.60 -10.25 -13.38
CA LEU A 12 -24.49 -9.88 -14.49
C LEU A 12 -24.68 -11.13 -15.37
N PRO A 13 -25.92 -11.61 -15.61
CA PRO A 13 -26.13 -12.80 -16.43
C PRO A 13 -25.67 -12.56 -17.87
N ALA A 14 -24.95 -13.50 -18.45
CA ALA A 14 -24.31 -13.36 -19.78
C ALA A 14 -25.29 -12.93 -20.90
N GLY A 15 -26.58 -13.32 -20.80
CA GLY A 15 -27.64 -12.90 -21.73
C GLY A 15 -27.95 -11.40 -21.74
N ALA A 16 -27.64 -10.65 -20.68
CA ALA A 16 -27.86 -9.21 -20.61
C ALA A 16 -26.75 -8.39 -21.32
N ARG A 17 -25.53 -8.93 -21.40
CA ARG A 17 -24.36 -8.27 -22.03
C ARG A 17 -24.56 -8.00 -23.53
N ALA A 18 -25.43 -8.76 -24.20
CA ALA A 18 -25.54 -8.75 -25.66
C ALA A 18 -26.41 -7.63 -26.27
N ARG A 19 -27.07 -6.78 -25.46
CA ARG A 19 -28.04 -5.78 -25.97
C ARG A 19 -27.98 -4.37 -25.36
N ARG A 20 -27.06 -4.10 -24.42
CA ARG A 20 -26.89 -2.76 -23.84
C ARG A 20 -25.40 -2.42 -23.70
N ARG A 21 -24.99 -1.25 -24.20
CA ARG A 21 -23.66 -0.69 -23.94
C ARG A 21 -23.60 -0.36 -22.44
N LEU A 22 -22.70 -1.03 -21.71
CA LEU A 22 -22.48 -0.78 -20.29
C LEU A 22 -21.98 0.65 -20.06
N LEU A 23 -22.41 1.26 -18.96
CA LEU A 23 -21.89 2.54 -18.48
C LEU A 23 -20.40 2.40 -18.10
N PRO A 24 -19.59 3.47 -18.18
CA PRO A 24 -18.22 3.46 -17.67
C PRO A 24 -18.10 2.90 -16.24
N SER A 25 -18.95 3.30 -15.29
CA SER A 25 -18.99 2.75 -13.93
C SER A 25 -19.18 1.23 -13.88
N GLU A 26 -20.17 0.70 -14.60
CA GLU A 26 -20.43 -0.75 -14.72
C GLU A 26 -19.22 -1.50 -15.31
N ARG A 27 -18.48 -0.87 -16.24
CA ARG A 27 -17.26 -1.45 -16.84
C ARG A 27 -16.10 -1.45 -15.84
N VAL A 28 -15.88 -0.35 -15.13
CA VAL A 28 -14.81 -0.23 -14.11
C VAL A 28 -15.04 -1.23 -12.98
N GLU A 29 -16.28 -1.35 -12.46
CA GLU A 29 -16.62 -2.35 -11.44
C GLU A 29 -16.38 -3.78 -11.94
N ALA A 30 -16.83 -4.12 -13.16
CA ALA A 30 -16.65 -5.47 -13.71
C ALA A 30 -15.17 -5.83 -13.92
N LEU A 31 -14.37 -4.90 -14.45
CA LEU A 31 -12.93 -5.09 -14.68
C LEU A 31 -12.16 -5.21 -13.36
N ALA A 32 -12.43 -4.33 -12.38
CA ALA A 32 -11.80 -4.38 -11.06
C ALA A 32 -12.12 -5.68 -10.31
N ARG A 33 -13.38 -6.14 -10.31
CA ARG A 33 -13.77 -7.42 -9.72
C ARG A 33 -13.10 -8.61 -10.40
N GLN A 34 -12.94 -8.57 -11.73
CA GLN A 34 -12.28 -9.65 -12.47
C GLN A 34 -10.76 -9.65 -12.23
N GLY A 35 -10.11 -8.48 -12.22
CA GLY A 35 -8.69 -8.33 -11.89
C GLY A 35 -8.39 -8.82 -10.48
N TYR A 36 -9.26 -8.49 -9.53
CA TYR A 36 -9.21 -8.99 -8.15
C TYR A 36 -9.30 -10.52 -8.07
N ALA A 37 -10.22 -11.13 -8.82
CA ALA A 37 -10.29 -12.59 -8.91
C ALA A 37 -9.00 -13.21 -9.50
N MET A 38 -8.37 -12.59 -10.52
CA MET A 38 -7.09 -13.06 -11.07
C MET A 38 -5.93 -12.89 -10.08
N PHE A 39 -5.94 -11.81 -9.28
CA PHE A 39 -4.93 -11.52 -8.26
C PHE A 39 -4.88 -12.60 -7.17
N HIS A 40 -6.04 -13.02 -6.63
CA HIS A 40 -6.11 -14.12 -5.65
C HIS A 40 -5.96 -15.53 -6.27
N LEU A 41 -5.90 -15.64 -7.60
CA LEU A 41 -5.49 -16.85 -8.33
C LEU A 41 -4.00 -16.80 -8.71
N ASP A 42 -3.24 -15.82 -8.22
CA ASP A 42 -1.84 -15.54 -8.52
C ASP A 42 -1.52 -15.30 -10.01
N ARG A 43 -2.55 -14.97 -10.81
CA ARG A 43 -2.43 -14.65 -12.25
C ARG A 43 -2.10 -13.17 -12.42
N LEU A 44 -0.99 -12.73 -11.81
CA LEU A 44 -0.66 -11.32 -11.59
C LEU A 44 -0.59 -10.49 -12.88
N ALA A 45 -0.11 -11.06 -13.99
CA ALA A 45 -0.07 -10.37 -15.29
C ALA A 45 -1.47 -10.09 -15.86
N GLU A 46 -2.40 -11.04 -15.71
CA GLU A 46 -3.79 -10.85 -16.14
C GLU A 46 -4.55 -9.92 -15.20
N ALA A 47 -4.24 -9.97 -13.91
CA ALA A 47 -4.76 -9.04 -12.91
C ALA A 47 -4.37 -7.59 -13.24
N ASP A 48 -3.07 -7.31 -13.48
CA ASP A 48 -2.59 -5.97 -13.84
C ASP A 48 -3.23 -5.46 -15.14
N ALA A 49 -3.35 -6.30 -16.17
CA ALA A 49 -4.02 -5.93 -17.41
C ALA A 49 -5.49 -5.55 -17.21
N LEU A 50 -6.23 -6.27 -16.35
CA LEU A 50 -7.63 -5.97 -16.02
C LEU A 50 -7.75 -4.69 -15.17
N PHE A 51 -6.86 -4.47 -14.22
CA PHE A 51 -6.84 -3.24 -13.42
C PHE A 51 -6.41 -2.02 -14.23
N ALA A 52 -5.44 -2.15 -15.14
CA ALA A 52 -5.03 -1.10 -16.06
C ALA A 52 -6.20 -0.68 -16.96
N ALA A 53 -6.94 -1.65 -17.52
CA ALA A 53 -8.14 -1.38 -18.30
C ALA A 53 -9.26 -0.72 -17.46
N ALA A 54 -9.39 -1.07 -16.17
CA ALA A 54 -10.33 -0.41 -15.26
C ALA A 54 -9.95 1.05 -15.01
N ASP A 55 -8.66 1.32 -14.76
CA ASP A 55 -8.12 2.67 -14.53
C ASP A 55 -8.18 3.56 -15.78
N GLU A 56 -7.91 3.02 -16.97
CA GLU A 56 -8.07 3.70 -18.25
C GLU A 56 -9.53 4.13 -18.48
N VAL A 57 -10.49 3.22 -18.28
CA VAL A 57 -11.92 3.54 -18.44
C VAL A 57 -12.39 4.57 -17.41
N PHE A 58 -11.91 4.47 -16.16
CA PHE A 58 -12.22 5.42 -15.09
C PHE A 58 -11.68 6.83 -15.42
N THR A 59 -10.42 6.91 -15.83
CA THR A 59 -9.73 8.16 -16.17
C THR A 59 -10.37 8.81 -17.41
N SER A 60 -10.49 8.07 -18.51
CA SER A 60 -11.08 8.57 -19.77
C SER A 60 -12.53 9.06 -19.60
N ALA A 61 -13.36 8.35 -18.82
CA ALA A 61 -14.73 8.77 -18.57
C ALA A 61 -14.83 10.02 -17.66
N THR A 62 -13.89 10.18 -16.73
CA THR A 62 -13.79 11.36 -15.87
C THR A 62 -13.34 12.59 -16.66
N GLU A 63 -12.28 12.46 -17.46
CA GLU A 63 -11.71 13.55 -18.27
C GLU A 63 -12.64 14.04 -19.38
N SER A 64 -13.29 13.11 -20.08
CA SER A 64 -14.28 13.44 -21.12
C SER A 64 -15.62 13.93 -20.56
N GLY A 65 -15.83 13.85 -19.26
CA GLY A 65 -17.12 14.13 -18.61
C GLY A 65 -18.25 13.18 -19.02
N ALA A 66 -17.94 12.04 -19.66
CA ALA A 66 -18.91 11.07 -20.16
C ALA A 66 -19.73 10.40 -19.04
N GLU A 67 -19.15 10.30 -17.84
CA GLU A 67 -19.88 9.92 -16.62
C GLU A 67 -19.32 10.71 -15.42
N ARG A 68 -20.21 11.13 -14.52
CA ARG A 68 -19.81 11.60 -13.18
C ARG A 68 -19.96 10.45 -12.21
N PHE A 69 -18.84 9.82 -11.86
CA PHE A 69 -18.81 8.74 -10.88
C PHE A 69 -19.36 9.20 -9.53
N ALA A 70 -20.39 8.51 -9.03
CA ALA A 70 -20.96 8.78 -7.71
C ALA A 70 -20.02 8.33 -6.56
N ASP A 71 -19.14 7.38 -6.86
CA ASP A 71 -18.13 6.82 -5.96
C ASP A 71 -16.89 6.43 -6.79
N THR A 72 -15.69 6.67 -6.24
CA THR A 72 -14.41 6.32 -6.86
C THR A 72 -13.85 4.96 -6.42
N TYR A 73 -14.57 4.22 -5.56
CA TYR A 73 -14.16 2.93 -4.98
C TYR A 73 -13.45 1.99 -5.97
N PHE A 74 -14.06 1.65 -7.11
CA PHE A 74 -13.48 0.65 -8.02
C PHE A 74 -12.30 1.18 -8.84
N GLY A 75 -12.23 2.48 -9.12
CA GLY A 75 -11.06 3.10 -9.75
C GLY A 75 -9.87 3.14 -8.79
N ALA A 76 -10.12 3.49 -7.53
CA ALA A 76 -9.11 3.47 -6.47
C ALA A 76 -8.65 2.04 -6.13
N MET A 77 -9.58 1.07 -6.10
CA MET A 77 -9.29 -0.36 -5.95
C MET A 77 -8.33 -0.85 -7.05
N ALA A 78 -8.61 -0.51 -8.31
CA ALA A 78 -7.75 -0.90 -9.43
C ALA A 78 -6.33 -0.36 -9.26
N ARG A 79 -6.18 0.93 -8.92
CA ARG A 79 -4.86 1.55 -8.67
C ARG A 79 -4.13 0.90 -7.49
N PHE A 80 -4.84 0.62 -6.39
CA PHE A 80 -4.27 -0.05 -5.23
C PHE A 80 -3.74 -1.45 -5.58
N TYR A 81 -4.51 -2.29 -6.28
CA TYR A 81 -4.04 -3.64 -6.61
C TYR A 81 -2.91 -3.66 -7.65
N ARG A 82 -2.78 -2.64 -8.52
CA ARG A 82 -1.58 -2.50 -9.37
C ARG A 82 -0.33 -2.22 -8.52
N ALA A 83 -0.45 -1.41 -7.46
CA ALA A 83 0.63 -1.22 -6.49
C ALA A 83 0.94 -2.51 -5.71
N ALA A 84 -0.09 -3.26 -5.29
CA ALA A 84 0.07 -4.57 -4.63
C ALA A 84 0.79 -5.60 -5.52
N ILE A 85 0.50 -5.63 -6.83
CA ILE A 85 1.23 -6.49 -7.78
C ILE A 85 2.73 -6.15 -7.83
N LEU A 86 3.08 -4.86 -7.82
CA LEU A 86 4.48 -4.42 -7.75
C LEU A 86 5.11 -4.76 -6.39
N HIS A 87 4.35 -4.62 -5.29
CA HIS A 87 4.78 -5.01 -3.94
C HIS A 87 5.06 -6.53 -3.83
N ARG A 88 4.23 -7.38 -4.45
CA ARG A 88 4.49 -8.83 -4.56
C ARG A 88 5.75 -9.14 -5.36
N ARG A 89 5.99 -8.45 -6.48
CA ARG A 89 7.24 -8.61 -7.26
C ARG A 89 8.46 -8.18 -6.44
N PHE A 90 8.36 -7.08 -5.70
CA PHE A 90 9.40 -6.60 -4.79
C PHE A 90 9.75 -7.64 -3.71
N ARG A 91 8.72 -8.25 -3.10
CA ARG A 91 8.87 -9.33 -2.11
C ARG A 91 9.55 -10.58 -2.69
N ALA A 92 9.27 -10.89 -3.96
CA ALA A 92 9.82 -12.06 -4.65
C ALA A 92 11.31 -11.93 -5.02
N ILE A 93 11.94 -10.75 -4.88
CA ILE A 93 13.39 -10.62 -5.06
C ILE A 93 14.11 -10.99 -3.75
N GLU A 94 14.71 -12.17 -3.76
CA GLU A 94 15.71 -12.60 -2.77
C GLU A 94 17.09 -12.02 -3.12
N ILE A 95 17.93 -11.75 -2.12
CA ILE A 95 19.27 -11.16 -2.28
C ILE A 95 20.33 -12.25 -2.16
N HIS A 96 21.13 -12.47 -3.19
CA HIS A 96 22.08 -13.59 -3.27
C HIS A 96 23.55 -13.14 -3.25
N LEU A 97 24.43 -14.08 -2.92
CA LEU A 97 25.87 -13.99 -3.18
C LEU A 97 26.20 -14.69 -4.52
N PRO A 98 27.29 -14.34 -5.23
CA PRO A 98 28.36 -13.41 -4.83
C PRO A 98 27.98 -11.93 -4.95
N GLU A 99 28.87 -11.04 -4.52
CA GLU A 99 28.65 -9.58 -4.46
C GLU A 99 28.13 -8.96 -5.77
N GLN A 100 28.55 -9.46 -6.94
CA GLN A 100 28.02 -8.98 -8.21
C GLN A 100 26.50 -9.27 -8.34
N GLN A 101 26.06 -10.48 -7.99
CA GLN A 101 24.64 -10.84 -7.99
C GLN A 101 23.88 -10.03 -6.95
N MET A 102 24.46 -9.82 -5.76
CA MET A 102 23.88 -8.98 -4.71
C MET A 102 23.59 -7.56 -5.20
N GLN A 103 24.51 -6.95 -5.97
CA GLN A 103 24.33 -5.62 -6.54
C GLN A 103 23.21 -5.59 -7.59
N GLU A 104 23.11 -6.62 -8.44
CA GLU A 104 22.04 -6.77 -9.43
C GLU A 104 20.66 -6.98 -8.75
N ASP A 105 20.59 -7.84 -7.73
CA ASP A 105 19.38 -8.12 -6.96
C ASP A 105 18.89 -6.87 -6.20
N PHE A 106 19.80 -6.12 -5.56
CA PHE A 106 19.45 -4.86 -4.90
C PHE A 106 19.00 -3.78 -5.90
N ALA A 107 19.62 -3.68 -7.07
CA ALA A 107 19.20 -2.73 -8.10
C ALA A 107 17.77 -3.02 -8.59
N ALA A 108 17.46 -4.30 -8.88
CA ALA A 108 16.11 -4.71 -9.27
C ALA A 108 15.08 -4.51 -8.13
N LYS A 109 15.48 -4.74 -6.88
CA LYS A 109 14.61 -4.52 -5.70
C LYS A 109 14.34 -3.03 -5.44
N LEU A 110 15.33 -2.16 -5.65
CA LEU A 110 15.16 -0.71 -5.61
C LEU A 110 14.26 -0.19 -6.73
N GLU A 111 14.39 -0.72 -7.95
CA GLU A 111 13.52 -0.34 -9.07
C GLU A 111 12.04 -0.66 -8.75
N LEU A 112 11.77 -1.85 -8.22
CA LEU A 112 10.42 -2.24 -7.81
C LEU A 112 9.91 -1.46 -6.59
N LEU A 113 10.78 -1.08 -5.66
CA LEU A 113 10.45 -0.19 -4.54
C LEU A 113 9.93 1.16 -5.04
N GLU A 114 10.63 1.79 -6.00
CA GLU A 114 10.24 3.06 -6.59
C GLU A 114 8.93 2.95 -7.39
N GLN A 115 8.78 1.90 -8.20
CA GLN A 115 7.55 1.63 -8.95
C GLN A 115 6.34 1.41 -8.02
N ALA A 116 6.48 0.58 -6.98
CA ALA A 116 5.42 0.29 -6.02
C ALA A 116 5.05 1.55 -5.20
N GLN A 117 6.05 2.33 -4.77
CA GLN A 117 5.83 3.61 -4.10
C GLN A 117 4.97 4.56 -4.94
N GLU A 118 5.30 4.75 -6.22
CA GLU A 118 4.55 5.66 -7.07
C GLU A 118 3.15 5.13 -7.41
N ALA A 119 2.99 3.81 -7.53
CA ALA A 119 1.68 3.19 -7.68
C ALA A 119 0.79 3.37 -6.43
N TYR A 120 1.33 3.24 -5.21
CA TYR A 120 0.58 3.54 -3.97
C TYR A 120 0.24 5.03 -3.88
N ASN A 121 1.16 5.94 -4.24
CA ASN A 121 0.86 7.37 -4.35
C ASN A 121 -0.29 7.63 -5.34
N HIS A 122 -0.32 6.92 -6.48
CA HIS A 122 -1.39 7.04 -7.46
C HIS A 122 -2.75 6.55 -6.92
N ALA A 123 -2.76 5.48 -6.12
CA ALA A 123 -3.96 5.03 -5.39
C ALA A 123 -4.45 6.08 -4.37
N ILE A 124 -3.53 6.68 -3.60
CA ILE A 124 -3.86 7.77 -2.64
C ILE A 124 -4.47 8.98 -3.38
N ARG A 125 -3.95 9.34 -4.56
CA ARG A 125 -4.50 10.44 -5.40
C ARG A 125 -5.94 10.19 -5.89
N ALA A 126 -6.45 8.96 -5.85
CA ALA A 126 -7.85 8.65 -6.18
C ALA A 126 -8.85 9.05 -5.06
N ARG A 127 -8.35 9.44 -3.88
CA ARG A 127 -9.10 10.03 -2.75
C ARG A 127 -10.25 9.20 -2.16
N HIS A 128 -10.44 7.95 -2.57
CA HIS A 128 -11.39 7.06 -1.92
C HIS A 128 -10.88 6.69 -0.52
N VAL A 129 -11.60 7.09 0.54
CA VAL A 129 -11.13 7.06 1.94
C VAL A 129 -10.54 5.71 2.35
N TYR A 130 -11.22 4.60 2.05
CA TYR A 130 -10.75 3.25 2.36
C TYR A 130 -9.42 2.89 1.67
N TRP A 131 -9.28 3.25 0.39
CA TRP A 131 -8.10 2.90 -0.41
C TRP A 131 -6.92 3.83 -0.13
N VAL A 132 -7.18 5.06 0.32
CA VAL A 132 -6.15 5.93 0.92
C VAL A 132 -5.58 5.28 2.17
N SER A 133 -6.43 4.76 3.07
CA SER A 133 -5.97 4.06 4.27
C SER A 133 -5.16 2.82 3.97
N ALA A 134 -5.66 1.97 3.07
CA ALA A 134 -4.99 0.76 2.61
C ALA A 134 -3.63 1.06 1.97
N ALA A 135 -3.57 2.05 1.08
CA ALA A 135 -2.34 2.43 0.39
C ALA A 135 -1.30 3.05 1.34
N GLY A 136 -1.72 3.86 2.33
CA GLY A 136 -0.80 4.40 3.34
C GLY A 136 -0.18 3.31 4.22
N TYR A 137 -1.00 2.36 4.67
CA TYR A 137 -0.54 1.19 5.44
C TYR A 137 0.44 0.32 4.63
N GLN A 138 0.08 -0.05 3.40
CA GLN A 138 0.94 -0.89 2.54
C GLN A 138 2.21 -0.16 2.08
N LEU A 139 2.17 1.16 1.87
CA LEU A 139 3.35 1.95 1.54
C LEU A 139 4.33 2.05 2.72
N SER A 140 3.84 2.12 3.96
CA SER A 140 4.71 2.03 5.14
C SER A 140 5.32 0.63 5.27
N THR A 141 4.51 -0.41 5.09
CA THR A 141 4.94 -1.82 5.07
C THR A 141 6.03 -2.08 4.02
N LEU A 142 5.91 -1.51 2.82
CA LEU A 142 6.92 -1.59 1.76
C LEU A 142 8.29 -1.02 2.20
N PHE A 143 8.31 0.07 2.96
CA PHE A 143 9.55 0.63 3.50
C PHE A 143 10.13 -0.21 4.65
N GLU A 144 9.29 -0.82 5.48
CA GLU A 144 9.72 -1.81 6.50
C GLU A 144 10.34 -3.06 5.85
N GLU A 145 9.71 -3.61 4.82
CA GLU A 145 10.24 -4.76 4.09
C GLU A 145 11.53 -4.44 3.34
N PHE A 146 11.72 -3.21 2.86
CA PHE A 146 13.00 -2.77 2.30
C PHE A 146 14.08 -2.65 3.38
N TYR A 147 13.77 -2.06 4.53
CA TYR A 147 14.69 -2.01 5.67
C TYR A 147 15.14 -3.42 6.08
N ASP A 148 14.19 -4.34 6.25
CA ASP A 148 14.46 -5.71 6.64
C ASP A 148 15.26 -6.46 5.55
N ALA A 149 14.94 -6.27 4.26
CA ALA A 149 15.66 -6.89 3.15
C ALA A 149 17.13 -6.46 3.07
N VAL A 150 17.45 -5.21 3.44
CA VAL A 150 18.82 -4.70 3.45
C VAL A 150 19.57 -5.14 4.73
N MET A 151 18.95 -5.01 5.92
CA MET A 151 19.58 -5.38 7.20
C MET A 151 19.82 -6.88 7.37
N TYR A 152 19.00 -7.73 6.73
CA TYR A 152 19.10 -9.19 6.80
C TYR A 152 19.64 -9.83 5.50
N ALA A 153 20.24 -9.04 4.61
CA ALA A 153 20.97 -9.56 3.45
C ALA A 153 22.17 -10.43 3.88
N PRO A 154 22.59 -11.41 3.05
CA PRO A 154 23.74 -12.27 3.38
C PRO A 154 25.03 -11.44 3.47
N VAL A 155 25.67 -11.46 4.64
CA VAL A 155 26.92 -10.71 4.90
C VAL A 155 28.11 -11.48 4.31
N PRO A 156 29.05 -10.83 3.60
CA PRO A 156 30.26 -11.48 3.09
C PRO A 156 31.15 -12.08 4.20
N ASP A 157 31.58 -13.33 4.00
CA ASP A 157 32.34 -14.13 4.99
C ASP A 157 33.70 -13.54 5.40
N TRP A 158 34.23 -12.58 4.63
CA TRP A 158 35.53 -11.95 4.89
C TRP A 158 35.50 -10.86 5.97
N LEU A 159 34.31 -10.44 6.43
CA LEU A 159 34.15 -9.44 7.48
C LEU A 159 34.31 -10.06 8.88
N ASP A 160 35.30 -9.59 9.63
CA ASP A 160 35.47 -9.93 11.04
C ASP A 160 34.37 -9.32 11.94
N GLU A 161 34.35 -9.67 13.24
CA GLU A 161 33.32 -9.22 14.18
C GLU A 161 33.31 -7.68 14.38
N ALA A 162 34.48 -7.04 14.38
CA ALA A 162 34.59 -5.59 14.53
C ALA A 162 34.17 -4.86 13.24
N GLN A 163 34.59 -5.37 12.08
CA GLN A 163 34.18 -4.87 10.78
C GLN A 163 32.67 -5.02 10.55
N ARG A 164 32.09 -6.16 10.93
CA ARG A 164 30.65 -6.43 10.84
C ARG A 164 29.83 -5.49 11.72
N ARG A 165 30.35 -5.14 12.91
CA ARG A 165 29.74 -4.13 13.77
C ARG A 165 29.69 -2.76 13.09
N VAL A 166 30.81 -2.28 12.56
CA VAL A 166 30.87 -0.98 11.84
C VAL A 166 29.97 -1.01 10.61
N TYR A 167 29.96 -2.11 9.85
CA TYR A 167 29.07 -2.32 8.71
C TYR A 167 27.59 -2.12 9.08
N TYR A 168 27.11 -2.73 10.17
CA TYR A 168 25.73 -2.54 10.61
C TYR A 168 25.45 -1.13 11.15
N GLU A 169 26.39 -0.51 11.86
CA GLU A 169 26.25 0.88 12.35
C GLU A 169 26.09 1.87 11.18
N GLU A 170 26.91 1.75 10.12
CA GLU A 170 26.80 2.55 8.89
C GLU A 170 25.51 2.24 8.10
N LEU A 171 25.13 0.97 7.99
CA LEU A 171 23.92 0.55 7.27
C LEU A 171 22.65 1.07 7.93
N GLU A 172 22.57 1.06 9.26
CA GLU A 172 21.45 1.66 9.99
C GLU A 172 21.40 3.19 9.90
N GLU A 173 22.54 3.88 9.72
CA GLU A 173 22.55 5.32 9.50
C GLU A 173 21.98 5.65 8.11
N GLN A 174 22.44 4.94 7.08
CA GLN A 174 21.95 5.09 5.70
C GLN A 174 20.46 4.74 5.54
N LEU A 175 19.95 3.76 6.30
CA LEU A 175 18.55 3.35 6.26
C LEU A 175 17.62 4.19 7.15
N ARG A 176 18.13 5.05 8.05
CA ARG A 176 17.30 5.90 8.91
C ARG A 176 16.22 6.70 8.14
N PRO A 177 16.52 7.35 6.99
CA PRO A 177 15.52 8.10 6.24
C PRO A 177 14.37 7.24 5.67
N VAL A 178 14.58 5.93 5.49
CA VAL A 178 13.54 4.98 5.07
C VAL A 178 12.52 4.78 6.19
N VAL A 179 12.99 4.56 7.42
CA VAL A 179 12.13 4.37 8.60
C VAL A 179 11.39 5.67 8.94
N ASP A 180 12.08 6.81 8.89
CA ASP A 180 11.46 8.13 9.10
C ASP A 180 10.33 8.38 8.07
N LYS A 181 10.52 7.94 6.82
CA LYS A 181 9.50 8.03 5.76
C LYS A 181 8.33 7.07 5.99
N ALA A 182 8.57 5.86 6.47
CA ALA A 182 7.54 4.88 6.84
C ALA A 182 6.62 5.45 7.94
N ILE A 183 7.21 6.04 8.98
CA ILE A 183 6.51 6.74 10.06
C ILE A 183 5.71 7.93 9.52
N TRP A 184 6.33 8.80 8.72
CA TRP A 184 5.67 9.96 8.14
C TRP A 184 4.44 9.60 7.30
N VAL A 185 4.51 8.52 6.50
CA VAL A 185 3.36 8.02 5.73
C VAL A 185 2.20 7.63 6.64
N LEU A 186 2.47 6.90 7.74
CA LEU A 186 1.43 6.51 8.70
C LEU A 186 0.84 7.72 9.41
N GLU A 187 1.67 8.66 9.88
CA GLU A 187 1.21 9.89 10.50
C GLU A 187 0.28 10.69 9.57
N LYS A 188 0.61 10.80 8.27
CA LYS A 188 -0.25 11.46 7.27
C LYS A 188 -1.52 10.68 6.97
N ASN A 189 -1.46 9.35 6.99
CA ASN A 189 -2.63 8.48 6.82
C ASN A 189 -3.64 8.69 7.96
N LEU A 190 -3.15 8.60 9.21
CA LEU A 190 -3.94 8.79 10.42
C LEU A 190 -4.42 10.23 10.61
N GLU A 191 -3.60 11.23 10.23
CA GLU A 191 -4.03 12.64 10.20
C GLU A 191 -5.20 12.84 9.21
N THR A 192 -5.14 12.20 8.05
CA THR A 192 -6.23 12.23 7.04
C THR A 192 -7.50 11.55 7.57
N ALA A 193 -7.38 10.38 8.19
CA ALA A 193 -8.51 9.67 8.81
C ALA A 193 -9.21 10.51 9.88
N ARG A 194 -8.43 11.08 10.82
CA ARG A 194 -8.93 11.97 11.88
C ARG A 194 -9.61 13.23 11.34
N LYS A 195 -9.08 13.84 10.26
CA LYS A 195 -9.68 15.04 9.62
C LYS A 195 -11.00 14.74 8.92
N LEU A 196 -11.10 13.60 8.25
CA LEU A 196 -12.29 13.22 7.49
C LEU A 196 -13.32 12.46 8.33
N GLY A 197 -12.97 12.05 9.55
CA GLY A 197 -13.88 11.43 10.51
C GLY A 197 -14.31 10.02 10.11
N TYR A 198 -13.45 9.28 9.40
CA TYR A 198 -13.69 7.89 9.05
C TYR A 198 -12.77 6.95 9.87
N GLU A 199 -13.27 5.74 10.12
CA GLU A 199 -12.51 4.64 10.71
C GLU A 199 -12.69 3.41 9.79
N ASN A 200 -11.64 2.61 9.64
CA ASN A 200 -11.64 1.33 8.92
C ASN A 200 -10.49 0.45 9.45
N GLU A 201 -10.41 -0.81 8.98
CA GLU A 201 -9.37 -1.74 9.45
C GLU A 201 -7.94 -1.21 9.25
N PHE A 202 -7.68 -0.48 8.16
CA PHE A 202 -6.34 0.03 7.85
C PHE A 202 -5.96 1.25 8.69
N VAL A 203 -6.92 1.99 9.24
CA VAL A 203 -6.63 3.02 10.26
C VAL A 203 -6.09 2.32 11.52
N LEU A 204 -6.79 1.30 12.03
CA LEU A 204 -6.37 0.56 13.22
C LEU A 204 -5.02 -0.15 13.03
N ARG A 205 -4.81 -0.81 11.86
CA ARG A 205 -3.52 -1.41 11.49
C ARG A 205 -2.41 -0.35 11.38
N SER A 206 -2.71 0.86 10.89
CA SER A 206 -1.74 1.96 10.80
C SER A 206 -1.36 2.51 12.19
N GLU A 207 -2.28 2.51 13.16
CA GLU A 207 -2.00 2.90 14.54
C GLU A 207 -1.08 1.89 15.24
N ASP A 208 -1.35 0.59 15.10
CA ASP A 208 -0.49 -0.48 15.61
C ASP A 208 0.92 -0.46 14.99
N GLN A 209 0.98 -0.33 13.65
CA GLN A 209 2.24 -0.25 12.91
C GLN A 209 3.07 0.97 13.33
N LEU A 210 2.45 2.13 13.51
CA LEU A 210 3.14 3.34 13.96
C LEU A 210 3.68 3.17 15.38
N ALA A 211 2.89 2.59 16.30
CA ALA A 211 3.31 2.31 17.67
C ALA A 211 4.48 1.31 17.70
N ARG A 212 4.46 0.27 16.85
CA ARG A 212 5.55 -0.71 16.69
C ARG A 212 6.84 -0.02 16.23
N LEU A 213 6.78 0.77 15.15
CA LEU A 213 7.94 1.49 14.61
C LEU A 213 8.55 2.48 15.61
N GLN A 214 7.71 3.25 16.30
CA GLN A 214 8.17 4.16 17.37
C GLN A 214 8.81 3.39 18.53
N GLY A 215 8.25 2.24 18.92
CA GLY A 215 8.82 1.36 19.93
C GLY A 215 10.19 0.81 19.57
N VAL A 216 10.42 0.40 18.31
CA VAL A 216 11.73 -0.05 17.83
C VAL A 216 12.75 1.09 17.86
N LEU A 217 12.40 2.28 17.36
CA LEU A 217 13.30 3.44 17.37
C LEU A 217 13.68 3.88 18.79
N LEU A 218 12.74 3.87 19.74
CA LEU A 218 13.01 4.21 21.15
C LEU A 218 13.86 3.14 21.86
N GLY A 219 13.86 1.89 21.38
CA GLY A 219 14.70 0.81 21.90
C GLY A 219 16.13 0.77 21.34
N ARG A 220 16.45 1.63 20.36
CA ARG A 220 17.69 1.57 19.56
C ARG A 220 18.97 1.84 20.35
N ASP A 221 18.96 2.84 21.24
CA ASP A 221 20.14 3.28 21.99
C ASP A 221 20.73 2.17 22.90
N ALA A 222 19.97 1.11 23.17
CA ALA A 222 20.39 -0.03 23.98
C ALA A 222 21.10 -1.16 23.19
N ARG A 223 21.26 -1.05 21.85
CA ARG A 223 21.61 -2.21 20.98
C ARG A 223 22.69 -1.95 19.91
N LEU A 224 23.55 -0.95 20.10
CA LEU A 224 24.63 -0.61 19.17
C LEU A 224 25.49 -1.83 18.76
N GLY A 225 25.54 -2.12 17.46
CA GLY A 225 26.39 -3.17 16.87
C GLY A 225 25.71 -4.53 16.61
N GLN A 226 24.39 -4.61 16.70
CA GLN A 226 23.59 -5.77 16.23
C GLN A 226 22.49 -5.27 15.28
N PRO A 227 22.07 -6.04 14.25
CA PRO A 227 20.96 -5.63 13.41
C PRO A 227 19.69 -5.44 14.26
N MET A 228 19.01 -4.30 14.08
CA MET A 228 17.71 -4.08 14.74
C MET A 228 16.74 -5.24 14.44
N PRO A 229 15.84 -5.59 15.37
CA PRO A 229 14.80 -6.58 15.09
C PRO A 229 14.02 -6.21 13.83
N ARG A 230 13.60 -7.22 13.06
CA ARG A 230 12.74 -7.03 11.90
C ARG A 230 11.58 -6.08 12.23
N LEU A 231 11.41 -5.06 11.40
CA LEU A 231 10.30 -4.13 11.53
C LEU A 231 8.99 -4.83 11.18
N THR A 232 9.03 -5.72 10.20
CA THR A 232 7.89 -6.54 9.81
C THR A 232 7.64 -7.72 10.75
N PRO A 233 6.36 -8.01 11.09
CA PRO A 233 5.97 -9.31 11.64
C PRO A 233 6.30 -10.40 10.60
N GLY A 234 6.83 -11.54 11.05
CA GLY A 234 7.45 -12.55 10.18
C GLY A 234 6.55 -13.25 9.14
N ASP A 235 5.26 -12.91 9.05
CA ASP A 235 4.25 -13.49 8.15
C ASP A 235 3.53 -12.40 7.31
N SER A 236 4.26 -11.40 6.77
CA SER A 236 3.67 -10.24 6.04
C SER A 236 2.92 -10.54 4.72
N SER A 237 2.78 -11.83 4.36
CA SER A 237 2.13 -12.31 3.14
C SER A 237 0.59 -12.30 3.20
N ILE A 238 -0.02 -12.08 4.37
CA ILE A 238 -1.44 -12.40 4.64
C ILE A 238 -2.40 -11.19 4.48
N ASP A 239 -1.89 -9.95 4.50
CA ASP A 239 -2.74 -8.76 4.78
C ASP A 239 -3.35 -8.02 3.58
N GLU A 240 -3.21 -8.54 2.35
CA GLU A 240 -3.91 -8.01 1.16
C GLU A 240 -5.35 -8.55 1.02
N ASP A 241 -5.71 -9.58 1.80
CA ASP A 241 -6.94 -10.38 1.67
C ASP A 241 -8.20 -9.74 2.30
N GLY A 242 -8.06 -8.76 3.20
CA GLY A 242 -9.20 -8.20 3.97
C GLY A 242 -10.25 -7.48 3.13
N ALA A 243 -9.84 -6.88 2.01
CA ALA A 243 -10.51 -5.72 1.45
C ALA A 243 -11.83 -5.96 0.69
N ALA A 244 -12.12 -7.20 0.25
CA ALA A 244 -13.39 -7.50 -0.43
C ALA A 244 -14.54 -7.85 0.54
N SER A 245 -14.27 -8.05 1.83
CA SER A 245 -15.30 -8.40 2.79
C SER A 245 -16.30 -7.26 3.02
N GLU A 246 -15.81 -6.01 3.11
CA GLU A 246 -16.66 -4.82 3.31
C GLU A 246 -17.48 -4.44 2.07
N ALA A 247 -16.97 -4.68 0.85
CA ALA A 247 -17.73 -4.45 -0.40
C ALA A 247 -19.02 -5.30 -0.47
N THR A 248 -19.08 -6.41 0.26
CA THR A 248 -20.28 -7.24 0.42
C THR A 248 -21.21 -6.73 1.55
N SER A 249 -20.65 -6.02 2.54
CA SER A 249 -21.36 -5.43 3.68
C SER A 249 -22.21 -4.22 3.27
N CYS A 250 -21.66 -3.30 2.47
CA CYS A 250 -22.33 -2.04 2.09
C CYS A 250 -23.65 -2.20 1.31
N ARG A 251 -24.00 -3.40 0.81
CA ARG A 251 -25.33 -3.69 0.22
C ARG A 251 -26.38 -4.17 1.23
N ARG A 252 -26.05 -4.35 2.51
CA ARG A 252 -26.95 -4.93 3.52
C ARG A 252 -27.37 -3.98 4.65
N SER A 253 -26.67 -2.87 4.87
CA SER A 253 -26.90 -1.95 5.99
C SER A 253 -27.89 -0.81 5.70
N SER A 254 -29.02 -1.11 5.05
CA SER A 254 -30.21 -0.25 5.16
C SER A 254 -30.90 -0.47 6.51
N GLY A 255 -30.23 -0.08 7.61
CA GLY A 255 -30.67 -0.38 8.97
C GLY A 255 -29.82 0.30 10.04
N SER A 256 -30.41 1.31 10.69
CA SER A 256 -29.95 2.03 11.89
C SER A 256 -29.06 1.22 12.86
N SER A 257 -27.90 1.77 13.27
CA SER A 257 -27.82 2.42 14.59
C SER A 257 -26.46 3.07 14.91
N SER A 258 -26.58 4.23 15.56
CA SER A 258 -25.58 5.07 16.24
C SER A 258 -24.37 4.35 16.87
N CYS A 259 -23.16 4.84 16.54
CA CYS A 259 -22.00 4.85 17.45
C CYS A 259 -21.65 6.30 17.81
N ARG A 260 -21.26 6.55 19.07
CA ARG A 260 -20.82 7.87 19.57
C ARG A 260 -19.36 7.77 20.02
N TYR A 261 -18.56 8.80 19.75
CA TYR A 261 -17.29 9.00 20.44
C TYR A 261 -17.03 10.48 20.79
N ARG A 262 -16.21 10.73 21.83
CA ARG A 262 -15.67 12.04 22.23
C ARG A 262 -14.16 12.03 21.92
N ARG A 263 -13.60 12.99 21.17
CA ARG A 263 -13.07 14.31 21.64
C ARG A 263 -12.10 14.14 22.83
N LEU A 264 -10.83 14.59 22.86
CA LEU A 264 -10.05 15.67 22.19
C LEU A 264 -8.58 15.17 21.95
N CYS A 265 -7.56 15.89 21.47
CA CYS A 265 -7.33 17.33 21.21
C CYS A 265 -6.26 17.56 20.10
N ASP A 266 -5.86 18.82 19.87
CA ASP A 266 -4.78 19.26 18.96
C ASP A 266 -3.43 19.51 19.64
N LEU A 267 -2.31 19.46 18.88
CA LEU A 267 -1.46 20.63 18.60
C LEU A 267 -0.35 20.34 17.54
N ARG A 268 0.19 21.42 16.94
CA ARG A 268 0.98 21.44 15.68
C ARG A 268 2.49 21.66 15.89
N VAL A 269 3.23 21.44 14.78
CA VAL A 269 4.38 22.21 14.20
C VAL A 269 5.54 21.24 13.87
N SER A 270 5.77 20.79 12.63
CA SER A 270 6.28 21.50 11.42
C SER A 270 7.72 22.02 11.50
N ALA A 271 8.66 21.41 10.76
CA ALA A 271 9.23 21.98 9.51
C ALA A 271 10.45 21.15 9.00
N ARG A 272 10.77 21.28 7.70
CA ARG A 272 11.97 20.74 7.02
C ARG A 272 12.04 19.24 6.66
N PHE A 273 10.96 18.70 6.13
CA PHE A 273 11.03 17.86 4.90
C PHE A 273 11.05 18.77 3.64
N ASP A 274 11.75 19.91 3.72
CA ASP A 274 11.74 20.99 2.72
C ASP A 274 12.68 20.68 1.55
N ARG A 275 12.15 19.92 0.57
CA ARG A 275 12.37 20.12 -0.88
C ARG A 275 11.48 19.15 -1.67
N GLY A 276 10.20 19.51 -1.82
CA GLY A 276 9.23 18.70 -2.56
C GLY A 276 7.86 19.34 -2.82
N GLY A 277 7.68 20.63 -2.56
CA GLY A 277 6.40 21.31 -2.82
C GLY A 277 6.54 22.83 -2.76
N ASP A 278 6.41 23.48 -3.92
CA ASP A 278 6.21 24.92 -4.01
C ASP A 278 4.73 25.24 -3.66
N PRO A 279 4.43 26.08 -2.64
CA PRO A 279 3.05 26.35 -2.23
C PRO A 279 2.32 27.38 -3.09
N SER A 280 2.91 27.90 -4.18
CA SER A 280 2.45 29.12 -4.86
C SER A 280 1.36 28.97 -5.94
N MET A 281 0.73 27.80 -6.12
CA MET A 281 -0.35 27.61 -7.10
C MET A 281 -1.61 26.89 -6.57
N VAL A 282 -2.26 27.46 -5.53
CA VAL A 282 -3.70 27.21 -5.26
C VAL A 282 -4.42 28.49 -4.84
N THR A 283 -4.40 29.51 -5.71
CA THR A 283 -5.33 30.66 -5.65
C THR A 283 -5.64 31.21 -7.05
N SER A 284 -6.56 30.56 -7.77
CA SER A 284 -7.51 31.13 -8.74
C SER A 284 -8.52 30.06 -9.15
#